data_AF-A0A660NVD1-F1
#
_entry.id   AF-A0A660NVD1-F1
#
_cell.length_a   1.000
_cell.length_b   1.000
_cell.length_c   1.000
_cell.angle_alpha   90.00
_cell.angle_beta   90.00
_cell.angle_gamma   90.00
#
_symmetry.space_group_name_H-M   'P 1'
#
loop_
_entity.id
_entity.type
_entity.pdbx_description
1 polymer ?
#
loop_
_entity_poly.entity_id
_entity_poly.type
_entity_poly.pdbx_seq_one_letter_code
_entity_poly.pdbx_strand_id
1 'polypeptide(L)'
;YATYSLQANLMCRYARRWASGIGIDAFYNTYAPHIEQLELNNGNTINCKPWSIGIAGKHEIFYNNLSLNVSLGSYLYRRMGTIDRELGGRIYERVGVNYSLPSLNGLKFGINVKAHSTKADLTEIIITYPLRIKK
;
A
#
# COMPACT_ATOMS: atom_id res chain seq x y z
N TYR A 1 14.08 6.71 -3.45
CA TYR A 1 14.65 5.39 -3.13
C TYR A 1 13.63 4.30 -3.44
N ALA A 2 14.08 3.09 -3.79
CA ALA A 2 13.16 1.99 -4.06
C ALA A 2 12.46 1.54 -2.77
N THR A 3 11.14 1.34 -2.84
CA THR A 3 10.32 0.83 -1.74
C THR A 3 9.58 -0.39 -2.22
N TYR A 4 9.55 -1.43 -1.40
CA TYR A 4 8.85 -2.67 -1.72
C TYR A 4 7.61 -2.78 -0.85
N SER A 5 6.51 -3.23 -1.42
CA SER A 5 5.29 -3.52 -0.68
C SER A 5 4.78 -4.92 -0.95
N LEU A 6 4.29 -5.56 0.11
CA LEU A 6 3.60 -6.85 0.09
C LEU A 6 2.20 -6.64 0.65
N GLN A 7 1.19 -7.16 -0.03
CA GLN A 7 -0.21 -6.96 0.33
C GLN A 7 -0.94 -8.30 0.31
N ALA A 8 -1.65 -8.59 1.39
CA ALA A 8 -2.54 -9.75 1.49
C ALA A 8 -3.97 -9.25 1.73
N ASN A 9 -4.87 -9.50 0.79
CA ASN A 9 -6.20 -8.88 0.75
C ASN A 9 -7.30 -9.93 0.75
N LEU A 10 -8.24 -9.81 1.68
CA LEU A 10 -9.48 -10.56 1.68
C LEU A 10 -10.59 -9.68 1.09
N MET A 11 -10.98 -9.98 -0.16
CA MET A 11 -11.96 -9.20 -0.91
C MET A 11 -13.26 -9.98 -1.10
N CYS A 12 -14.40 -9.34 -0.81
CA CYS A 12 -15.72 -9.85 -1.11
C CYS A 12 -16.31 -9.09 -2.30
N ARG A 13 -16.65 -9.81 -3.38
CA ARG A 13 -17.34 -9.24 -4.54
C ARG A 13 -18.84 -9.46 -4.37
N TYR A 14 -19.56 -8.39 -4.06
CA TYR A 14 -21.01 -8.41 -3.82
C TYR A 14 -21.82 -7.87 -5.01
N ALA A 15 -21.17 -7.20 -5.96
CA ALA A 15 -21.79 -6.77 -7.21
C ALA A 15 -20.89 -7.08 -8.41
N ARG A 16 -21.47 -7.10 -9.61
CA ARG A 16 -20.70 -7.27 -10.85
C ARG A 16 -19.59 -6.22 -10.96
N ARG A 17 -19.82 -5.00 -10.50
CA ARG A 17 -18.84 -3.90 -10.61
C ARG A 17 -18.06 -3.62 -9.33
N TRP A 18 -18.46 -4.13 -8.16
CA TRP A 18 -17.88 -3.68 -6.88
C TRP A 18 -17.41 -4.86 -6.04
N ALA A 19 -16.22 -4.72 -5.46
CA ALA A 19 -15.72 -5.54 -4.38
C ALA A 19 -15.19 -4.66 -3.26
N SER A 20 -15.31 -5.14 -2.03
CA SER A 20 -14.74 -4.46 -0.86
C SER A 20 -14.19 -5.48 0.11
N GLY A 21 -13.24 -5.06 0.92
CA GLY A 21 -12.52 -5.97 1.78
C GLY A 21 -11.55 -5.29 2.71
N ILE A 22 -10.76 -6.11 3.37
CA ILE A 22 -9.70 -5.68 4.26
C ILE A 22 -8.39 -6.35 3.85
N GLY A 23 -7.27 -5.72 4.14
CA GLY A 23 -5.96 -6.25 3.84
C GLY A 23 -4.93 -5.88 4.88
N ILE A 24 -3.86 -6.66 4.90
CA ILE A 24 -2.63 -6.37 5.64
C ILE A 24 -1.58 -5.97 4.62
N ASP A 25 -0.92 -4.85 4.89
CA ASP A 25 0.13 -4.30 4.05
C ASP A 25 1.45 -4.28 4.83
N ALA A 26 2.51 -4.79 4.22
CA ALA A 26 3.88 -4.68 4.71
C ALA A 26 4.70 -3.87 3.71
N PHE A 27 5.52 -2.95 4.23
CA PHE A 27 6.34 -2.03 3.46
C PHE A 27 7.79 -2.14 3.91
N TYR A 28 8.70 -2.22 2.95
CA TYR A 28 10.14 -2.19 3.17
C TYR A 28 10.75 -0.95 2.51
N ASN A 29 11.11 0.00 3.37
CA ASN A 29 11.65 1.30 2.99
C ASN A 29 13.18 1.25 3.02
N THR A 30 13.83 1.18 1.86
CA THR A 30 15.30 1.12 1.76
C THR A 30 16.01 2.38 2.25
N TYR A 31 15.27 3.49 2.37
CA TYR A 31 15.80 4.79 2.78
C TYR A 31 15.80 5.01 4.30
N ALA A 32 15.34 4.05 5.10
CA ALA A 32 15.31 4.21 6.55
C ALA A 32 16.67 4.55 7.19
N PRO A 33 17.80 3.93 6.79
CA PRO A 33 19.12 4.29 7.31
C PRO A 33 19.54 5.71 6.95
N HIS A 34 19.14 6.20 5.77
CA HIS A 34 19.43 7.56 5.34
C HIS A 34 18.65 8.58 6.18
N ILE A 35 17.38 8.29 6.49
CA ILE A 35 16.57 9.11 7.40
C ILE A 35 17.16 9.11 8.82
N GLU A 36 17.63 7.96 9.30
CA GLU A 36 18.30 7.86 10.60
C GLU A 36 19.54 8.75 10.68
N GLN A 37 20.37 8.78 9.63
CA GLN A 37 21.53 9.68 9.55
C GLN A 37 21.13 11.15 9.57
N LEU A 38 20.06 11.54 8.85
CA LEU A 38 19.57 12.91 8.86
C LEU A 38 19.03 13.33 10.23
N GLU A 39 18.32 12.45 10.92
CA GLU A 39 17.84 12.69 12.29
C GLU A 39 19.01 12.83 13.28
N LEU A 40 20.03 11.97 13.18
CA LEU A 40 21.24 12.05 14.00
C LEU A 40 21.99 13.39 13.79
N ASN A 41 22.11 13.85 12.54
CA ASN A 41 22.72 15.14 12.22
C ASN A 41 21.93 16.33 12.81
N ASN A 42 20.61 16.17 12.99
CA ASN A 42 19.74 17.16 13.62
C ASN A 42 19.68 17.03 15.15
N GLY A 43 20.48 16.14 15.75
CA GLY A 43 20.52 15.92 17.20
C GLY A 43 19.46 14.95 17.73
N ASN A 44 18.70 14.29 16.86
CA ASN A 44 17.65 13.33 17.23
C ASN A 44 18.19 11.89 17.21
N THR A 45 18.03 11.16 18.32
CA THR A 45 18.44 9.76 18.46
C THR A 45 17.27 8.80 18.20
N ILE A 46 16.74 8.81 16.96
CA ILE A 46 15.62 7.94 16.57
C ILE A 46 16.12 6.75 15.76
N ASN A 47 15.92 5.55 16.31
CA ASN A 47 16.20 4.31 15.59
C ASN A 47 15.13 4.05 14.52
N CYS A 48 15.45 4.38 13.27
CA CYS A 48 14.55 4.15 12.13
C CYS A 48 14.58 2.68 11.72
N LYS A 49 13.41 2.07 11.58
CA LYS A 49 13.26 0.71 11.07
C LYS A 49 12.73 0.72 9.64
N PRO A 50 13.31 -0.09 8.73
CA PRO A 50 12.89 -0.11 7.34
C PRO A 50 11.51 -0.74 7.14
N TRP A 51 11.05 -1.55 8.10
CA TRP A 51 9.76 -2.23 8.02
C TRP A 51 8.62 -1.35 8.58
N SER A 52 7.54 -1.28 7.82
CA SER A 52 6.25 -0.76 8.29
C SER A 52 5.14 -1.76 7.99
N ILE A 53 4.18 -1.91 8.90
CA ILE A 53 3.05 -2.83 8.78
C ILE A 53 1.77 -2.05 9.06
N GLY A 54 0.75 -2.26 8.23
CA GLY A 54 -0.54 -1.62 8.38
C GLY A 54 -1.69 -2.55 8.03
N ILE A 55 -2.88 -2.09 8.40
CA ILE A 55 -4.16 -2.66 7.97
C ILE A 55 -4.86 -1.65 7.08
N ALA A 56 -5.59 -2.11 6.08
CA ALA A 56 -6.32 -1.24 5.15
C ALA A 56 -7.70 -1.79 4.82
N GLY A 57 -8.68 -0.90 4.78
CA GLY A 57 -9.92 -1.12 4.06
C GLY A 57 -9.67 -0.93 2.57
N LYS A 58 -10.20 -1.82 1.73
CA LYS A 58 -10.00 -1.81 0.29
C LYS A 58 -11.32 -1.84 -0.44
N HIS A 59 -11.40 -1.08 -1.52
CA HIS A 59 -12.53 -1.05 -2.43
C HIS A 59 -12.01 -1.15 -3.86
N GLU A 60 -12.65 -1.95 -4.70
CA GLU A 60 -12.27 -2.12 -6.09
C GLU A 60 -13.50 -2.07 -7.00
N ILE A 61 -13.41 -1.22 -8.02
CA ILE A 61 -14.43 -1.01 -9.04
C ILE A 61 -13.94 -1.65 -10.35
N PHE A 62 -14.76 -2.52 -10.95
CA PHE A 62 -14.42 -3.28 -12.15
C PHE A 62 -15.13 -2.75 -13.39
N TYR A 63 -14.37 -2.57 -14.46
CA TYR A 63 -14.85 -2.22 -15.79
C TYR A 63 -14.12 -3.08 -16.85
N ASN A 64 -14.80 -4.11 -17.36
CA ASN A 64 -14.21 -5.13 -18.24
C ASN A 64 -12.95 -5.76 -17.61
N ASN A 65 -11.80 -5.64 -18.28
CA ASN A 65 -10.51 -6.11 -17.80
C ASN A 65 -9.79 -5.08 -16.94
N LEU A 66 -10.30 -3.85 -16.84
CA LEU A 66 -9.73 -2.80 -16.01
C LEU A 66 -10.42 -2.75 -14.64
N SER A 67 -9.68 -2.33 -13.63
CA SER A 67 -10.24 -2.02 -12.33
C SER A 67 -9.55 -0.84 -11.67
N LEU A 68 -10.32 -0.04 -10.94
CA LEU A 68 -9.82 1.01 -10.06
C LEU A 68 -9.85 0.47 -8.63
N ASN A 69 -8.71 0.50 -7.96
CA ASN A 69 -8.59 0.16 -6.55
C ASN A 69 -8.38 1.43 -5.71
N VAL A 70 -9.04 1.47 -4.57
CA VAL A 70 -8.86 2.49 -3.54
C VAL A 70 -8.65 1.77 -2.22
N SER A 71 -7.67 2.22 -1.44
CA SER A 71 -7.42 1.71 -0.09
C SER A 71 -7.23 2.87 0.86
N LEU A 72 -7.77 2.70 2.07
CA LEU A 72 -7.50 3.58 3.20
C LEU A 72 -7.01 2.70 4.35
N GLY A 73 -5.79 2.95 4.80
CA GLY A 73 -5.16 2.15 5.83
C GLY A 73 -4.52 2.95 6.94
N SER A 74 -4.19 2.26 8.02
CA SER A 74 -3.48 2.80 9.16
C SER A 74 -2.30 1.91 9.51
N TYR A 75 -1.19 2.50 9.93
CA TYR A 75 -0.03 1.74 10.39
C TYR A 75 -0.28 1.19 11.78
N LEU A 76 -0.03 -0.11 11.95
CA LEU A 76 0.09 -0.76 13.24
C LEU A 76 1.54 -0.65 13.76
N TYR A 77 2.50 -0.70 12.84
CA TYR A 77 3.91 -0.58 13.14
C TYR A 77 4.57 0.31 12.08
N ARG A 78 5.15 1.44 12.50
CA ARG A 78 5.97 2.31 11.65
C ARG A 78 6.95 3.05 12.56
N ARG A 79 8.24 2.94 12.27
CA ARG A 79 9.30 3.68 12.97
C ARG A 79 10.19 4.35 11.94
N MET A 80 9.75 5.48 11.42
CA MET A 80 10.54 6.34 10.55
C MET A 80 10.49 7.74 11.16
N GLY A 81 11.66 8.26 11.55
CA GLY A 81 11.94 9.66 11.94
C GLY A 81 10.93 10.46 12.77
N THR A 82 11.28 11.71 13.01
CA THR A 82 10.39 12.72 13.61
C THR A 82 9.58 13.41 12.51
N ILE A 83 10.21 13.67 11.37
CA ILE A 83 9.61 14.31 10.19
C ILE A 83 8.42 13.49 9.65
N ASP A 84 8.57 12.17 9.58
CA ASP A 84 7.51 11.28 9.08
C ASP A 84 6.40 11.07 10.12
N ARG A 85 6.69 11.27 11.42
CA ARG A 85 5.69 11.24 12.50
C ARG A 85 4.81 12.49 12.49
N GLU A 86 5.36 13.64 12.12
CA GLU A 86 4.64 14.92 12.05
C GLU A 86 3.91 15.14 10.70
N LEU A 87 4.51 14.71 9.58
CA LEU A 87 3.97 14.94 8.23
C LEU A 87 3.26 13.72 7.63
N GLY A 88 3.67 12.49 7.98
CA GLY A 88 3.24 11.27 7.31
C GLY A 88 1.89 10.73 7.77
N GLY A 89 1.34 11.22 8.89
CA GLY A 89 0.07 10.75 9.44
C GLY A 89 0.05 9.25 9.81
N ARG A 90 -0.85 8.85 10.70
CA ARG A 90 -1.08 7.41 10.95
C ARG A 90 -1.77 6.72 9.77
N ILE A 91 -2.41 7.51 8.91
CA ILE A 91 -3.27 7.06 7.83
C ILE A 91 -2.52 7.16 6.51
N TYR A 92 -2.75 6.18 5.65
CA TYR A 92 -2.25 6.16 4.29
C TYR A 92 -3.37 5.83 3.33
N GLU A 93 -3.28 6.43 2.16
CA GLU A 93 -4.24 6.29 1.08
C GLU A 93 -3.53 5.63 -0.09
N ARG A 94 -4.25 4.81 -0.83
CA ARG A 94 -3.75 4.23 -2.07
C ARG A 94 -4.84 4.31 -3.11
N VAL A 95 -4.51 4.78 -4.29
CA VAL A 95 -5.38 4.73 -5.47
C VAL A 95 -4.59 4.14 -6.60
N GLY A 96 -5.19 3.23 -7.37
CA GLY A 96 -4.50 2.68 -8.52
C GLY A 96 -5.40 2.01 -9.52
N VAL A 97 -4.83 1.78 -10.69
CA VAL A 97 -5.52 1.14 -11.81
C VAL A 97 -4.83 -0.17 -12.10
N ASN A 98 -5.62 -1.22 -12.31
CA ASN A 98 -5.14 -2.54 -12.67
C ASN A 98 -5.76 -3.01 -13.98
N TYR A 99 -5.01 -3.80 -14.72
CA TYR A 99 -5.46 -4.58 -15.86
C TYR A 99 -5.38 -6.07 -15.49
N SER A 100 -6.51 -6.76 -15.62
CA SER A 100 -6.66 -8.20 -15.36
C SER A 100 -6.48 -8.97 -16.66
N LEU A 101 -5.59 -9.95 -16.66
CA LEU A 101 -5.33 -10.86 -17.78
C LEU A 101 -6.23 -12.09 -17.68
N PRO A 102 -7.28 -12.22 -18.52
CA PRO A 102 -8.21 -13.36 -18.42
C PRO A 102 -7.52 -14.70 -18.73
N SER A 103 -6.53 -14.70 -19.63
CA SER A 103 -5.74 -15.88 -20.01
C SER A 103 -4.84 -16.42 -18.90
N LEU A 104 -4.58 -15.62 -17.85
CA LEU A 104 -3.72 -15.99 -16.71
C LEU A 104 -4.53 -16.06 -15.41
N ASN A 105 -5.72 -16.66 -15.46
CA ASN A 105 -6.62 -16.82 -14.31
C ASN A 105 -6.97 -15.52 -13.58
N GLY A 106 -6.92 -14.38 -14.28
CA GLY A 106 -7.19 -13.07 -13.71
C GLY A 106 -6.01 -12.43 -12.97
N LEU A 107 -4.77 -12.89 -13.21
CA LEU A 107 -3.56 -12.15 -12.81
C LEU A 107 -3.71 -10.67 -13.20
N LYS A 108 -3.41 -9.78 -12.26
CA LYS A 108 -3.51 -8.34 -12.48
C LYS A 108 -2.14 -7.70 -12.49
N PHE A 109 -1.97 -6.75 -13.40
CA PHE A 109 -0.85 -5.83 -13.43
C PHE A 109 -1.39 -4.41 -13.26
N GLY A 110 -0.76 -3.57 -12.45
CA GLY A 110 -1.27 -2.24 -12.19
C GLY A 110 -0.24 -1.25 -11.71
N ILE A 111 -0.70 -0.01 -11.62
CA ILE A 111 0.05 1.11 -11.09
C ILE A 111 -0.79 1.74 -9.98
N ASN A 112 -0.18 1.95 -8.82
CA ASN A 112 -0.79 2.65 -7.70
C ASN A 112 -0.01 3.92 -7.36
N VAL A 113 -0.71 4.88 -6.79
CA VAL A 113 -0.14 6.02 -6.08
C VAL A 113 -0.51 5.85 -4.62
N LYS A 114 0.49 5.80 -3.75
CA LYS A 114 0.34 5.83 -2.30
C LYS A 114 0.57 7.25 -1.81
N ALA A 115 -0.28 7.68 -0.90
CA ALA A 115 -0.27 9.00 -0.31
C ALA A 115 -0.40 8.94 1.22
N HIS A 116 0.04 10.02 1.86
CA HIS A 116 -0.12 10.28 3.28
C HIS A 116 -0.84 11.61 3.45
N SER A 117 -2.01 11.60 4.06
CA SER A 117 -2.84 12.81 4.23
C SER A 117 -2.99 13.58 2.92
N THR A 118 -3.39 12.90 1.83
CA THR A 118 -3.51 13.43 0.45
C THR A 118 -2.21 13.91 -0.23
N LYS A 119 -1.05 13.82 0.42
CA LYS A 119 0.25 14.10 -0.19
C LYS A 119 0.82 12.82 -0.81
N ALA A 120 1.01 12.84 -2.13
CA ALA A 120 1.60 11.72 -2.86
C ALA A 120 3.03 11.43 -2.34
N ASP A 121 3.27 10.18 -2.00
CA ASP A 121 4.52 9.70 -1.41
C ASP A 121 5.31 8.90 -2.44
N LEU A 122 4.65 7.89 -3.04
CA LEU A 122 5.30 7.00 -4.00
C LEU A 122 4.33 6.42 -5.02
N THR A 123 4.89 6.03 -6.16
CA THR A 123 4.22 5.24 -7.20
C THR A 123 4.67 3.78 -7.09
N GLU A 124 3.72 2.85 -7.12
CA GLU A 124 3.95 1.42 -7.05
C GLU A 124 3.61 0.76 -8.39
N ILE A 125 4.48 -0.14 -8.85
CA ILE A 125 4.11 -1.14 -9.87
C ILE A 125 3.68 -2.38 -9.10
N ILE A 126 2.47 -2.88 -9.36
CA ILE A 126 1.89 -3.99 -8.61
C ILE A 126 1.51 -5.17 -9.51
N ILE A 127 1.82 -6.36 -9.03
CA ILE A 127 1.34 -7.62 -9.57
C ILE A 127 0.45 -8.26 -8.51
N THR A 128 -0.78 -8.61 -8.88
CA THR A 128 -1.74 -9.24 -7.97
C THR A 128 -2.21 -10.57 -8.54
N TYR A 129 -2.08 -11.64 -7.76
CA TYR A 129 -2.65 -12.94 -8.11
C TYR A 129 -3.90 -13.21 -7.27
N PRO A 130 -5.11 -13.26 -7.88
CA PRO A 130 -6.34 -13.49 -7.13
C PRO A 130 -6.55 -14.97 -6.83
N LEU A 131 -6.66 -15.31 -5.55
CA LEU A 131 -7.09 -16.64 -5.10
C LEU A 131 -8.59 -16.63 -4.83
N ARG A 132 -9.32 -17.55 -5.46
CA ARG A 132 -10.75 -17.74 -5.22
C ARG A 132 -10.95 -18.87 -4.22
N ILE A 133 -11.41 -18.53 -3.03
CA ILE A 133 -11.84 -19.52 -2.05
C ILE A 133 -13.26 -19.95 -2.44
N LYS A 134 -13.42 -21.15 -3.00
CA LYS A 134 -14.74 -21.77 -3.18
C LYS A 134 -15.18 -22.34 -1.83
N LYS A 135 -16.44 -22.14 -1.47
CA LYS A 135 -17.11 -22.93 -0.42
C LYS A 135 -17.37 -24.33 -0.96
#